data_AF-A0A8D8CCS9-F1
#
_entry.id   AF-A0A8D8CCS9-F1
#
_cell.length_a   1.000
_cell.length_b   1.000
_cell.length_c   1.000
_cell.angle_alpha   90.00
_cell.angle_beta   90.00
_cell.angle_gamma   90.00
#
_symmetry.space_group_name_H-M   'P 1'
#
loop_
_entity.id
_entity.type
_entity.pdbx_description
1 polymer ?
#
loop_
_entity_poly.entity_id
_entity_poly.type
_entity_poly.pdbx_seq_one_letter_code
_entity_poly.pdbx_strand_id
1 'polypeptide(L)'
;FLQYFHKTISDLIDQKVYELQANRVSSESIEQKIYEIQDVYENSWNKLTDRFFKTSPWPEAEAIASLVGNDAVFLILYKELYYRHIYAKVSGGPTLDQRFESYYNYCNLFNYILNADGPAPL
;
A
#
# COMPACT_ATOMS: atom_id res chain seq x y z
N PHE A 1 11.42 6.23 13.31
CA PHE A 1 9.97 6.01 13.26
C PHE A 1 9.54 5.40 11.92
N LEU A 2 9.62 6.13 10.79
CA LEU A 2 9.23 5.61 9.46
C LEU A 2 10.01 4.35 9.01
N GLN A 3 11.33 4.28 9.23
CA GLN A 3 12.12 3.07 8.92
C GLN A 3 11.73 1.86 9.80
N TYR A 4 11.44 2.10 11.07
CA TYR A 4 10.99 1.06 11.99
C TYR A 4 9.60 0.57 11.58
N PHE A 5 8.70 1.49 11.25
CA PHE A 5 7.37 1.19 10.75
C PHE A 5 7.40 0.41 9.43
N HIS A 6 8.22 0.83 8.45
CA HIS A 6 8.38 0.10 7.19
C HIS A 6 8.93 -1.32 7.43
N LYS A 7 9.86 -1.48 8.37
CA LYS A 7 10.36 -2.79 8.77
C LYS A 7 9.26 -3.64 9.39
N THR A 8 8.50 -3.09 10.35
CA THR A 8 7.38 -3.80 10.98
C THR A 8 6.29 -4.21 9.98
N ILE A 9 5.97 -3.35 9.00
CA ILE A 9 5.01 -3.70 7.94
C ILE A 9 5.57 -4.79 7.02
N SER A 10 6.84 -4.71 6.63
CA SER A 10 7.49 -5.77 5.84
C SER A 10 7.48 -7.11 6.59
N ASP A 11 7.88 -7.10 7.87
CA ASP A 11 7.91 -8.29 8.71
C ASP A 11 6.50 -8.92 8.88
N LEU A 12 5.45 -8.08 9.00
CA LEU A 12 4.05 -8.52 9.06
C LEU A 12 3.57 -9.13 7.74
N ILE A 13 3.95 -8.54 6.60
CA ILE A 13 3.62 -9.07 5.27
C ILE A 13 4.30 -10.42 5.06
N ASP A 14 5.60 -10.52 5.39
CA ASP A 14 6.37 -11.76 5.24
C ASP A 14 5.80 -12.88 6.13
N GLN A 15 5.43 -12.55 7.38
CA GLN A 15 4.77 -13.48 8.28
C GLN A 15 3.42 -13.96 7.73
N LYS A 16 2.63 -13.06 7.13
CA LYS A 16 1.34 -13.43 6.55
C LYS A 16 1.48 -14.28 5.28
N VAL A 17 2.47 -13.98 4.44
CA VAL A 17 2.83 -14.80 3.27
C VAL A 17 3.22 -16.22 3.72
N TYR A 18 4.04 -16.34 4.78
CA TYR A 18 4.42 -17.64 5.34
C TYR A 18 3.21 -18.42 5.88
N GLU A 19 2.31 -17.77 6.62
CA GLU A 19 1.08 -18.38 7.11
C GLU A 19 0.17 -18.88 5.97
N LEU A 20 0.09 -18.12 4.88
CA LEU A 20 -0.68 -18.48 3.68
C LEU A 20 -0.04 -19.66 2.92
N GLN A 21 1.28 -19.77 2.91
CA GLN A 21 1.99 -20.93 2.34
C GLN A 21 1.84 -22.19 3.20
N ALA A 22 1.78 -22.04 4.53
CA ALA A 22 1.65 -23.15 5.47
C ALA A 22 0.24 -23.78 5.47
N ASN A 23 -0.80 -22.97 5.25
CA ASN A 23 -2.18 -23.43 5.12
C ASN A 23 -2.48 -23.69 3.64
N ARG A 24 -2.47 -24.96 3.22
CA ARG A 24 -2.69 -25.42 1.83
C ARG A 24 -4.03 -24.98 1.21
N VAL A 25 -4.12 -23.71 0.83
CA VAL A 25 -5.22 -23.14 0.05
C VAL A 25 -4.71 -23.05 -1.38
N SER A 26 -5.23 -23.93 -2.25
CA SER A 26 -4.97 -24.06 -3.71
C SER A 26 -3.95 -23.06 -4.31
N SER A 27 -2.67 -23.43 -4.32
CA SER A 27 -1.58 -22.47 -4.12
C SER A 27 -1.01 -21.76 -5.35
N GLU A 28 -1.28 -22.18 -6.59
CA GLU A 28 -0.63 -21.56 -7.75
C GLU A 28 -1.22 -20.16 -8.08
N SER A 29 -2.53 -19.98 -7.92
CA SER A 29 -3.20 -18.72 -8.26
C SER A 29 -2.94 -17.58 -7.26
N ILE A 30 -2.73 -17.91 -5.99
CA ILE A 30 -2.37 -16.95 -4.94
C ILE A 30 -0.90 -16.56 -5.09
N GLU A 31 -0.02 -17.54 -5.29
CA GLU A 31 1.40 -17.29 -5.56
C GLU A 31 1.58 -16.38 -6.78
N GLN A 32 0.89 -16.65 -7.89
CA GLN A 32 0.94 -15.80 -9.08
C GLN A 32 0.51 -14.36 -8.79
N LYS A 33 -0.57 -14.16 -8.03
CA LYS A 33 -1.02 -12.81 -7.62
C LYS A 33 0.00 -12.11 -6.71
N ILE A 34 0.65 -12.84 -5.81
CA ILE A 34 1.70 -12.29 -4.95
C ILE A 34 2.88 -11.81 -5.80
N TYR A 35 3.32 -12.63 -6.76
CA TYR A 35 4.39 -12.25 -7.69
C TYR A 35 4.05 -11.00 -8.51
N GLU A 36 2.82 -10.92 -9.03
CA GLU A 36 2.35 -9.75 -9.78
C GLU A 36 2.31 -8.49 -8.91
N ILE A 37 1.79 -8.59 -7.68
CA ILE A 37 1.77 -7.46 -6.74
C ILE A 37 3.19 -7.02 -6.40
N GLN A 38 4.10 -7.97 -6.16
CA GLN A 38 5.50 -7.67 -5.87
C GLN A 38 6.18 -6.95 -7.04
N ASP A 39 6.01 -7.44 -8.27
CA ASP A 39 6.58 -6.79 -9.46
C ASP A 39 6.00 -5.38 -9.67
N VAL A 40 4.68 -5.21 -9.45
CA VAL A 40 4.05 -3.90 -9.54
C VAL A 40 4.66 -2.93 -8.53
N TYR A 41 4.84 -3.37 -7.28
CA TYR A 41 5.35 -2.55 -6.19
C TYR A 41 6.85 -2.23 -6.32
N GLU A 42 7.68 -3.23 -6.64
CA GLU A 42 9.14 -3.08 -6.67
C GLU A 42 9.63 -2.49 -8.00
N ASN A 43 9.02 -2.86 -9.12
CA ASN A 43 9.51 -2.50 -10.44
C ASN A 43 8.61 -1.48 -11.13
N SER A 44 7.33 -1.80 -11.34
CA SER A 44 6.45 -0.98 -12.19
C SER A 44 6.17 0.39 -11.58
N TRP A 45 5.93 0.46 -10.27
CA TRP A 45 5.73 1.72 -9.55
C TRP A 45 6.90 2.68 -9.71
N ASN A 46 8.12 2.20 -9.50
CA ASN A 46 9.33 3.02 -9.61
C ASN A 46 9.54 3.50 -11.06
N LYS A 47 9.38 2.62 -12.05
CA LYS A 47 9.49 2.98 -13.48
C LYS A 47 8.47 4.04 -13.89
N LEU A 48 7.21 3.90 -13.47
CA LEU A 48 6.15 4.87 -13.78
C LEU A 48 6.39 6.19 -13.05
N THR A 49 6.81 6.14 -11.79
CA THR A 49 7.16 7.31 -10.99
C THR A 49 8.27 8.11 -11.67
N ASP A 50 9.37 7.47 -12.03
CA ASP A 50 10.50 8.14 -12.67
C ASP A 50 10.15 8.73 -14.04
N ARG A 51 9.22 8.09 -14.76
CA ARG A 51 8.80 8.53 -16.10
C ARG A 51 7.81 9.69 -16.09
N PHE A 52 6.84 9.67 -15.18
CA PHE A 52 5.69 10.60 -15.23
C PHE A 52 5.55 11.48 -13.99
N PHE A 53 6.07 11.05 -12.83
CA PHE A 53 5.82 11.68 -11.53
C PHE A 53 7.12 11.92 -10.74
N LYS A 54 8.24 12.14 -11.43
CA LYS A 54 9.57 12.21 -10.81
C LYS A 54 9.67 13.29 -9.73
N THR A 55 9.06 14.44 -9.98
CA THR A 55 9.07 15.61 -9.08
C THR A 55 7.68 16.14 -8.76
N SER A 56 6.64 15.44 -9.22
CA SER A 56 5.24 15.74 -8.95
C SER A 56 4.60 14.59 -8.16
N PRO A 57 3.54 14.86 -7.38
CA PRO A 57 2.77 13.79 -6.78
C PRO A 57 2.08 12.94 -7.85
N TRP A 58 1.81 11.68 -7.51
CA TRP A 58 0.85 10.86 -8.25
C TRP A 58 -0.56 11.49 -8.17
N PRO A 59 -1.55 11.04 -8.95
CA PRO A 59 -2.93 11.49 -8.80
C PRO A 59 -3.46 11.26 -7.37
N GLU A 60 -4.40 12.08 -6.94
CA GLU A 60 -5.13 11.84 -5.69
C GLU A 60 -5.99 10.57 -5.79
N ALA A 61 -6.26 9.91 -4.67
CA ALA A 61 -7.01 8.66 -4.65
C ALA A 61 -8.43 8.82 -5.21
N GLU A 62 -9.05 9.98 -5.00
CA GLU A 62 -10.37 10.33 -5.50
C GLU A 62 -10.41 10.34 -7.04
N ALA A 63 -9.28 10.65 -7.69
CA ALA A 63 -9.16 10.64 -9.14
C ALA A 63 -9.11 9.22 -9.73
N ILE A 64 -8.65 8.23 -8.96
CA ILE A 64 -8.53 6.83 -9.41
C ILE A 64 -9.59 5.90 -8.81
N ALA A 65 -10.39 6.36 -7.86
CA ALA A 65 -11.39 5.57 -7.13
C ALA A 65 -12.35 4.81 -8.06
N SER A 66 -12.89 5.49 -9.09
CA SER A 66 -13.82 4.85 -10.03
C SER A 66 -13.17 3.75 -10.88
N LEU A 67 -11.87 3.84 -11.15
CA LEU A 67 -11.12 2.86 -11.93
C LEU A 67 -10.93 1.54 -11.17
N VAL A 68 -10.96 1.60 -9.84
CA VAL A 68 -10.76 0.46 -8.94
C VAL A 68 -12.06 0.04 -8.25
N GLY A 69 -13.22 0.42 -8.82
CA GLY A 69 -14.52 0.05 -8.27
C GLY A 69 -14.82 0.63 -6.90
N ASN A 70 -14.15 1.72 -6.51
CA ASN A 70 -14.19 2.33 -5.17
C ASN A 70 -13.80 1.35 -4.05
N ASP A 71 -12.91 0.39 -4.34
CA ASP A 71 -12.39 -0.52 -3.32
C ASP A 71 -11.64 0.27 -2.24
N ALA A 72 -12.21 0.28 -1.02
CA ALA A 72 -11.69 1.06 0.08
C ALA A 72 -10.30 0.61 0.52
N VAL A 73 -10.01 -0.69 0.49
CA VAL A 73 -8.72 -1.25 0.91
C VAL A 73 -7.64 -0.86 -0.09
N PHE A 74 -7.93 -1.02 -1.39
CA PHE A 74 -7.05 -0.57 -2.45
C PHE A 74 -6.73 0.91 -2.31
N LEU A 75 -7.75 1.75 -2.07
CA LEU A 75 -7.58 3.19 -1.96
C LEU A 75 -6.75 3.58 -0.72
N ILE A 76 -6.91 2.90 0.40
CA ILE A 76 -6.07 3.10 1.59
C ILE A 76 -4.60 2.76 1.29
N LEU A 77 -4.35 1.61 0.63
CA LEU A 77 -2.99 1.19 0.25
C LEU A 77 -2.38 2.09 -0.84
N TYR A 78 -3.19 2.61 -1.75
CA TYR A 78 -2.77 3.60 -2.74
C TYR A 78 -2.33 4.90 -2.07
N LYS A 79 -3.12 5.41 -1.11
CA LYS A 79 -2.77 6.61 -0.32
C LYS A 79 -1.46 6.43 0.44
N GLU A 80 -1.16 5.23 0.96
CA GLU A 80 0.13 4.93 1.57
C GLU A 80 1.31 5.12 0.60
N LEU A 81 1.19 4.58 -0.62
CA LEU A 81 2.19 4.73 -1.68
C LEU A 81 2.34 6.19 -2.12
N TYR A 82 1.22 6.88 -2.31
CA TYR A 82 1.15 8.29 -2.67
C TYR A 82 1.90 9.18 -1.65
N TYR A 83 1.59 9.06 -0.36
CA TYR A 83 2.27 9.86 0.66
C TYR A 83 3.74 9.49 0.78
N ARG A 84 4.10 8.20 0.70
CA ARG A 84 5.50 7.75 0.73
C ARG A 84 6.32 8.39 -0.39
N HIS A 85 5.77 8.50 -1.59
CA HIS A 85 6.40 9.19 -2.71
C HIS A 85 6.60 10.69 -2.41
N ILE A 86 5.59 11.37 -1.87
CA ILE A 86 5.70 12.79 -1.50
C ILE A 86 6.80 13.02 -0.48
N TYR A 87 6.86 12.20 0.58
CA TYR A 87 7.91 12.28 1.60
C TYR A 87 9.31 12.05 1.01
N ALA A 88 9.44 11.17 0.02
CA ALA A 88 10.75 10.74 -0.50
C ALA A 88 11.28 11.55 -1.69
N LYS A 89 10.39 12.07 -2.55
CA LYS A 89 10.77 12.52 -3.91
C LYS A 89 10.23 13.90 -4.29
N VAL A 90 9.13 14.36 -3.70
CA VAL A 90 8.53 15.65 -4.07
C VAL A 90 9.29 16.78 -3.39
N SER A 91 9.78 17.73 -4.18
CA SER A 91 10.51 18.88 -3.66
C SER A 91 9.60 19.75 -2.79
N GLY A 92 10.04 20.05 -1.57
CA GLY A 92 9.22 20.72 -0.54
C GLY A 92 8.56 19.78 0.45
N GLY A 93 8.54 18.46 0.18
CA GLY A 93 7.92 17.45 1.05
C GLY A 93 6.41 17.66 1.20
N PRO A 94 5.77 16.96 2.15
CA PRO A 94 4.34 17.09 2.35
C PRO A 94 3.97 18.38 3.08
N THR A 95 2.86 18.96 2.64
CA THR A 95 2.20 20.08 3.32
C THR A 95 1.70 19.67 4.71
N LEU A 96 1.30 20.64 5.53
CA LEU A 96 0.72 20.36 6.84
C LEU A 96 -0.54 19.49 6.73
N ASP A 97 -1.43 19.83 5.78
CA ASP A 97 -2.65 19.07 5.55
C ASP A 97 -2.34 17.64 5.10
N GLN A 98 -1.39 17.46 4.18
CA GLN A 98 -0.96 16.12 3.75
C GLN A 98 -0.36 15.28 4.89
N ARG A 99 0.20 15.90 5.94
CA ARG A 99 0.66 15.18 7.13
C ARG A 99 -0.51 14.67 7.96
N PHE A 100 -1.56 15.48 8.13
CA PHE A 100 -2.78 15.05 8.79
C PHE A 100 -3.48 13.96 7.99
N GLU A 101 -3.63 14.13 6.68
CA GLU A 101 -4.28 13.12 5.83
C GLU A 101 -3.49 11.80 5.76
N SER A 102 -2.16 11.86 5.71
CA SER A 102 -1.32 10.66 5.80
C SER A 102 -1.49 9.94 7.14
N TYR A 103 -1.64 10.69 8.24
CA TYR A 103 -1.93 10.11 9.55
C TYR A 103 -3.32 9.47 9.61
N TYR A 104 -4.35 10.15 9.07
CA TYR A 104 -5.69 9.59 9.00
C TYR A 104 -5.75 8.35 8.11
N ASN A 105 -4.94 8.29 7.04
CA ASN A 105 -4.83 7.09 6.23
C ASN A 105 -4.30 5.89 7.04
N TYR A 106 -3.31 6.10 7.92
CA TYR A 106 -2.89 5.08 8.87
C TYR A 106 -4.02 4.68 9.81
N CYS A 107 -4.74 5.63 10.40
CA CYS A 107 -5.89 5.31 11.24
C CYS A 107 -6.91 4.45 10.50
N ASN A 108 -7.22 4.76 9.23
CA ASN A 108 -8.14 3.98 8.41
C ASN A 108 -7.61 2.55 8.16
N LEU A 109 -6.33 2.40 7.86
CA LEU A 109 -5.71 1.08 7.68
C LEU A 109 -5.76 0.25 8.97
N PHE A 110 -5.39 0.84 10.11
CA PHE A 110 -5.45 0.17 11.40
C PHE A 110 -6.88 -0.17 11.79
N ASN A 111 -7.83 0.74 11.61
CA ASN A 111 -9.24 0.47 11.86
C ASN A 111 -9.76 -0.66 10.98
N TYR A 112 -9.35 -0.72 9.72
CA TYR A 112 -9.71 -1.82 8.83
C TYR A 112 -9.15 -3.17 9.33
N ILE A 113 -7.88 -3.21 9.73
CA ILE A 113 -7.23 -4.44 10.24
C ILE A 113 -7.82 -4.87 11.59
N LEU A 114 -8.02 -3.93 12.51
CA LEU A 114 -8.42 -4.22 13.90
C LEU A 114 -9.91 -4.51 14.06
N ASN A 115 -10.77 -3.98 13.18
CA ASN A 115 -12.22 -4.22 13.22
C ASN A 115 -12.67 -5.35 12.27
N ALA A 116 -11.74 -6.12 11.70
CA ALA A 116 -12.10 -7.28 10.91
C ALA A 116 -12.78 -8.35 11.81
N ASP A 117 -13.94 -8.88 11.39
CA ASP A 117 -14.77 -9.86 12.14
C ASP A 117 -14.07 -11.20 12.44
N GLY A 118 -12.82 -11.36 12.01
CA GLY A 118 -11.96 -12.50 12.23
C GLY A 118 -10.71 -12.38 11.35
N PRO A 119 -9.71 -13.27 11.53
CA PRO A 119 -8.65 -13.40 10.54
C PRO A 119 -9.28 -13.64 9.16
N ALA A 120 -8.70 -13.05 8.11
CA ALA A 120 -9.15 -13.26 6.73
C ALA A 120 -9.38 -14.77 6.51
N PRO A 121 -10.52 -15.18 5.92
CA PRO A 121 -10.84 -16.59 5.74
C PRO A 121 -9.67 -17.31 5.05
N LEU A 122 -9.23 -18.43 5.65
CA LEU A 122 -8.22 -19.32 5.09
C LEU A 122 -8.75 -19.97 3.81
#